data_AF-A0A369XFU8-F1
#
_entry.id   AF-A0A369XFU8-F1
#
_cell.length_a   1.000
_cell.length_b   1.000
_cell.length_c   1.000
_cell.angle_alpha   90.00
_cell.angle_beta   90.00
_cell.angle_gamma   90.00
#
_symmetry.space_group_name_H-M   'P 1'
#
loop_
_entity.id
_entity.type
_entity.pdbx_description
1 polymer ?
#
loop_
_entity_poly.entity_id
_entity_poly.type
_entity_poly.pdbx_seq_one_letter_code
_entity_poly.pdbx_strand_id
1 'polypeptide(L)'
;MKPLAWLASFRLRIVFRSSFLLLALAVVAMAVAVLQEEKQRSYDNYQASLAKTKEQIVARLRHPAGQLALLNPPRGEGPVTPLRPVMLPFSAIDFDDQGKVRHAVEMAGCLVQYKNYGSLCVAIANNPWAGGFIYAAGTFVSSTLLPHRIGNEFLDGAHRLRVVVSLRGETYRWVAPFEVPSRDERRRASGMRGRFTGYVELDDRDYTGEMPVKEFRGWVWQSGRCLDATRESDENCEKKSFFSLRLPIEALRDALFQPEKPQWPPPDLDQFEVQVEVLPPGDGPALFDSNADGAVPPFSLNDLTSLLLPGETLTIQKTDRGEPTNLVQLHGKDEVLEEPSPLLTRLIRKLPVERYDAPVELADEVVTPMGSYRILFHG
;
A
#
# COMPACT_ATOMS: atom_id res chain seq x y z
N MET A 1 79.21 -24.45 -50.21
CA MET A 1 77.98 -23.61 -50.24
C MET A 1 76.79 -24.27 -49.50
N LYS A 2 76.92 -24.64 -48.21
CA LYS A 2 75.81 -25.25 -47.44
C LYS A 2 75.53 -24.70 -46.01
N PRO A 3 76.41 -23.93 -45.32
CA PRO A 3 76.08 -23.41 -43.98
C PRO A 3 75.24 -22.12 -43.99
N LEU A 4 75.39 -21.27 -45.02
CA LEU A 4 74.64 -20.02 -45.17
C LEU A 4 73.14 -20.25 -45.44
N ALA A 5 72.78 -21.29 -46.18
CA ALA A 5 71.39 -21.64 -46.47
C ALA A 5 70.64 -22.15 -45.23
N TRP A 6 71.33 -22.87 -44.34
CA TRP A 6 70.76 -23.36 -43.08
C TRP A 6 70.49 -22.22 -42.09
N LEU A 7 71.47 -21.32 -41.89
CA LEU A 7 71.30 -20.09 -41.09
C LEU A 7 70.18 -19.19 -41.62
N ALA A 8 70.04 -19.06 -42.94
CA ALA A 8 68.95 -18.30 -43.55
C ALA A 8 67.57 -18.93 -43.24
N SER A 9 67.43 -20.25 -43.33
CA SER A 9 66.18 -20.95 -42.98
C SER A 9 65.84 -20.88 -41.49
N PHE A 10 66.85 -20.92 -40.61
CA PHE A 10 66.66 -20.83 -39.16
C PHE A 10 66.24 -19.41 -38.76
N ARG A 11 66.87 -18.39 -39.35
CA ARG A 11 66.45 -16.98 -39.21
C ARG A 11 65.02 -16.76 -39.69
N LEU A 12 64.65 -17.31 -40.86
CA LEU A 12 63.30 -17.18 -41.39
C LEU A 12 62.24 -17.81 -40.48
N ARG A 13 62.53 -18.99 -39.89
CA ARG A 13 61.65 -19.65 -38.92
C ARG A 13 61.49 -18.85 -37.63
N ILE A 14 62.56 -18.26 -37.11
CA ILE A 14 62.50 -17.40 -35.93
C ILE A 14 61.65 -16.17 -36.23
N VAL A 15 61.91 -15.49 -37.35
CA VAL A 15 61.14 -14.30 -37.76
C VAL A 15 59.66 -14.65 -37.89
N PHE A 16 59.31 -15.70 -38.63
CA PHE A 16 57.92 -16.12 -38.81
C PHE A 16 57.25 -16.47 -37.48
N ARG A 17 57.92 -17.25 -36.61
CA ARG A 17 57.38 -17.57 -35.27
C ARG A 17 57.22 -16.33 -34.40
N SER A 18 58.16 -15.40 -34.43
CA SER A 18 58.06 -14.14 -33.69
C SER A 18 56.94 -13.24 -34.21
N SER A 19 56.74 -13.17 -35.53
CA SER A 19 55.63 -12.43 -36.14
C SER A 19 54.28 -13.04 -35.76
N PHE A 20 54.15 -14.36 -35.78
CA PHE A 20 52.94 -15.05 -35.30
C PHE A 20 52.70 -14.84 -33.80
N LEU A 21 53.76 -14.85 -32.98
CA LEU A 21 53.65 -14.63 -31.54
C LEU A 21 53.25 -13.17 -31.22
N LEU A 22 53.82 -12.20 -31.93
CA LEU A 22 53.41 -10.79 -31.85
C LEU A 22 51.96 -10.60 -32.30
N LEU A 23 51.54 -11.26 -33.38
CA LEU A 23 50.17 -11.19 -33.86
C LEU A 23 49.19 -11.83 -32.86
N ALA A 24 49.56 -12.96 -32.26
CA ALA A 24 48.78 -13.59 -31.19
C ALA A 24 48.67 -12.69 -29.95
N LEU A 25 49.77 -12.06 -29.52
CA LEU A 25 49.78 -11.10 -28.42
C LEU A 25 48.90 -9.87 -28.72
N ALA A 26 48.96 -9.35 -29.95
CA ALA A 26 48.12 -8.23 -30.38
C ALA A 26 46.63 -8.58 -30.32
N VAL A 27 46.25 -9.78 -30.77
CA VAL A 27 44.86 -10.27 -30.67
C VAL A 27 44.41 -10.41 -29.22
N VAL A 28 45.25 -10.97 -28.33
CA VAL A 28 44.94 -11.08 -26.90
C VAL A 28 44.80 -9.70 -26.25
N ALA A 29 45.71 -8.77 -26.55
CA ALA A 29 45.64 -7.41 -26.04
C ALA A 29 44.35 -6.70 -26.48
N MET A 30 43.96 -6.86 -27.75
CA MET A 30 42.71 -6.30 -28.27
C MET A 30 41.48 -6.93 -27.59
N ALA A 31 41.48 -8.25 -27.37
CA ALA A 31 40.40 -8.93 -26.67
C ALA A 31 40.25 -8.45 -25.21
N VAL A 32 41.36 -8.25 -24.51
CA VAL A 32 41.35 -7.68 -23.14
C VAL A 32 40.82 -6.25 -23.15
N ALA A 33 41.25 -5.42 -24.10
CA ALA A 33 40.77 -4.04 -24.22
C ALA A 33 39.24 -3.98 -24.46
N VAL A 34 38.71 -4.84 -25.34
CA VAL A 34 37.27 -4.94 -25.59
C VAL A 34 36.52 -5.40 -24.33
N LEU A 35 37.04 -6.40 -23.62
CA LEU A 35 36.40 -6.86 -22.37
C LEU A 35 36.42 -5.78 -21.27
N GLN A 36 37.47 -4.98 -21.21
CA GLN A 36 37.53 -3.84 -20.30
C GLN A 36 36.52 -2.75 -20.68
N GLU A 37 36.40 -2.42 -21.96
CA GLU A 37 35.44 -1.44 -22.45
C GLU A 37 33.99 -1.90 -22.22
N GLU A 38 33.68 -3.17 -22.51
CA GLU A 38 32.36 -3.75 -22.24
C GLU A 38 32.05 -3.78 -20.74
N LYS A 39 33.02 -4.14 -19.89
CA LYS A 39 32.84 -4.09 -18.43
C LYS A 39 32.61 -2.65 -17.93
N GLN A 40 33.36 -1.68 -18.45
CA GLN A 40 33.18 -0.27 -18.10
C GLN A 40 31.82 0.26 -18.55
N ARG A 41 31.40 -0.02 -19.80
CA ARG A 41 30.08 0.36 -20.31
C ARG A 41 28.95 -0.29 -19.51
N SER A 42 29.09 -1.58 -19.18
CA SER A 42 28.11 -2.29 -18.34
C SER A 42 27.96 -1.62 -16.98
N TYR A 43 29.07 -1.22 -16.36
CA TYR A 43 29.07 -0.54 -15.07
C TYR A 43 28.47 0.88 -15.14
N ASP A 44 28.84 1.67 -16.14
CA ASP A 44 28.29 3.02 -16.34
C ASP A 44 26.77 2.95 -16.64
N ASN A 45 26.33 1.96 -17.43
CA ASN A 45 24.92 1.68 -17.68
C ASN A 45 24.18 1.28 -16.40
N TYR A 46 24.80 0.43 -15.56
CA TYR A 46 24.24 0.02 -14.28
C TYR A 46 24.05 1.22 -13.35
N GLN A 47 25.08 2.05 -13.17
CA GLN A 47 24.98 3.28 -12.35
C GLN A 47 23.88 4.21 -12.84
N ALA A 48 23.78 4.42 -14.15
CA ALA A 48 22.73 5.24 -14.74
C ALA A 48 21.32 4.63 -14.55
N SER A 49 21.20 3.31 -14.60
CA SER A 49 19.95 2.59 -14.32
C SER A 49 19.54 2.72 -12.85
N LEU A 50 20.47 2.47 -11.93
CA LEU A 50 20.23 2.60 -10.49
C LEU A 50 19.82 4.04 -10.11
N ALA A 51 20.44 5.05 -10.72
CA ALA A 51 20.05 6.44 -10.52
C ALA A 51 18.60 6.72 -10.99
N LYS A 52 18.16 6.12 -12.11
CA LYS A 52 16.77 6.21 -12.58
C LYS A 52 15.80 5.48 -11.65
N THR A 53 16.16 4.28 -11.20
CA THR A 53 15.38 3.50 -10.22
C THR A 53 15.19 4.30 -8.94
N LYS A 54 16.26 4.93 -8.44
CA LYS A 54 16.19 5.86 -7.30
C LYS A 54 15.18 6.98 -7.55
N GLU A 55 15.28 7.70 -8.66
CA GLU A 55 14.36 8.79 -8.99
C GLU A 55 12.89 8.32 -9.06
N GLN A 56 12.64 7.16 -9.66
CA GLN A 56 11.31 6.56 -9.73
C GLN A 56 10.75 6.23 -8.34
N ILE A 57 11.56 5.61 -7.48
CA ILE A 57 11.17 5.25 -6.10
C ILE A 57 10.92 6.51 -5.27
N VAL A 58 11.82 7.49 -5.33
CA VAL A 58 11.67 8.76 -4.61
C VAL A 58 10.42 9.51 -5.08
N ALA A 59 10.16 9.55 -6.38
CA ALA A 59 8.92 10.16 -6.91
C ALA A 59 7.67 9.45 -6.39
N ARG A 60 7.68 8.12 -6.32
CA ARG A 60 6.56 7.32 -5.80
C ARG A 60 6.35 7.53 -4.30
N LEU A 61 7.42 7.71 -3.53
CA LEU A 61 7.38 8.00 -2.10
C LEU A 61 6.93 9.44 -1.79
N ARG A 62 7.17 10.39 -2.70
CA ARG A 62 6.65 11.77 -2.59
C ARG A 62 5.15 11.85 -2.88
N HIS A 63 4.60 10.91 -3.63
CA HIS A 63 3.16 10.82 -3.89
C HIS A 63 2.39 10.52 -2.58
N PRO A 64 1.15 11.02 -2.38
CA PRO A 64 0.42 10.82 -1.13
C PRO A 64 0.27 9.37 -0.67
N ALA A 65 -0.02 8.44 -1.59
CA ALA A 65 -0.05 7.00 -1.28
C ALA A 65 1.31 6.46 -0.78
N GLY A 66 2.43 6.97 -1.32
CA GLY A 66 3.76 6.65 -0.84
C GLY A 66 4.07 7.25 0.53
N GLN A 67 3.60 8.47 0.79
CA GLN A 67 3.69 9.07 2.12
C GLN A 67 2.87 8.31 3.16
N LEU A 68 1.70 7.81 2.78
CA LEU A 68 0.89 6.94 3.63
C LEU A 68 1.62 5.62 3.93
N ALA A 69 2.27 5.01 2.94
CA ALA A 69 3.07 3.80 3.13
C ALA A 69 4.29 4.03 4.03
N LEU A 70 4.93 5.21 3.98
CA LEU A 70 6.00 5.60 4.90
C LEU A 70 5.49 5.75 6.35
N LEU A 71 4.28 6.28 6.51
CA LEU A 71 3.62 6.43 7.82
C LEU A 71 3.14 5.07 8.38
N ASN A 72 2.85 4.12 7.50
CA ASN A 72 2.33 2.79 7.82
C ASN A 72 3.26 1.70 7.25
N PRO A 73 4.48 1.56 7.79
CA PRO A 73 5.43 0.57 7.28
C PRO A 73 4.86 -0.84 7.42
N PRO A 74 5.05 -1.71 6.41
CA PRO A 74 4.55 -3.08 6.46
C PRO A 74 5.26 -3.85 7.57
N ARG A 75 4.48 -4.56 8.39
CA ARG A 75 5.00 -5.43 9.47
C ARG A 75 5.03 -6.91 9.10
N GLY A 76 4.55 -7.27 7.91
CA GLY A 76 4.63 -8.63 7.36
C GLY A 76 3.97 -8.75 5.99
N GLU A 77 4.25 -9.87 5.30
CA GLU A 77 3.55 -10.27 4.07
C GLU A 77 2.26 -11.02 4.45
N GLY A 78 1.25 -10.26 4.87
CA GLY A 78 -0.07 -10.79 5.24
C GLY A 78 -1.10 -10.62 4.12
N PRO A 79 -2.21 -11.38 4.19
CA PRO A 79 -3.38 -11.07 3.36
C PRO A 79 -3.91 -9.66 3.67
N VAL A 80 -4.57 -9.05 2.68
CA VAL A 80 -5.17 -7.70 2.79
C VAL A 80 -6.36 -7.71 3.74
N THR A 81 -7.07 -8.84 3.82
CA THR A 81 -8.22 -9.07 4.67
C THR A 81 -7.85 -10.05 5.80
N PRO A 82 -8.38 -9.86 7.03
CA PRO A 82 -9.23 -8.76 7.46
C PRO A 82 -8.51 -7.40 7.46
N LEU A 83 -9.27 -6.32 7.29
CA LEU A 83 -8.67 -4.99 7.14
C LEU A 83 -8.07 -4.51 8.45
N ARG A 84 -6.86 -3.96 8.33
CA ARG A 84 -6.13 -3.33 9.43
C ARG A 84 -6.20 -1.81 9.28
N PRO A 85 -6.55 -1.05 10.34
CA PRO A 85 -6.58 0.40 10.26
C PRO A 85 -5.20 0.98 9.91
N VAL A 86 -5.16 1.92 8.97
CA VAL A 86 -3.96 2.73 8.70
C VAL A 86 -4.01 4.04 9.48
N MET A 87 -2.86 4.53 9.91
CA MET A 87 -2.74 5.90 10.42
C MET A 87 -2.76 6.89 9.26
N LEU A 88 -3.70 7.84 9.32
CA LEU A 88 -3.78 8.94 8.36
C LEU A 88 -2.92 10.13 8.78
N PRO A 89 -2.47 10.97 7.83
CA PRO A 89 -1.71 12.18 8.12
C PRO A 89 -2.58 13.34 8.67
N PHE A 90 -3.85 13.10 8.97
CA PHE A 90 -4.82 14.10 9.45
C PHE A 90 -5.09 13.92 10.95
N SER A 91 -5.36 15.02 11.65
CA SER A 91 -5.67 15.01 13.09
C SER A 91 -7.04 14.45 13.42
N ALA A 92 -8.01 14.58 12.52
CA ALA A 92 -9.32 13.97 12.58
C ALA A 92 -9.94 13.97 11.18
N ILE A 93 -10.99 13.17 11.00
CA ILE A 93 -11.84 13.23 9.80
C ILE A 93 -13.20 13.83 10.18
N ASP A 94 -13.61 14.85 9.43
CA ASP A 94 -14.97 15.41 9.46
C ASP A 94 -15.95 14.42 8.80
N PHE A 95 -16.24 13.33 9.51
CA PHE A 95 -16.93 12.14 8.99
C PHE A 95 -18.38 12.39 8.53
N ASP A 96 -18.96 13.55 8.84
CA ASP A 96 -20.32 13.96 8.53
C ASP A 96 -20.47 14.79 7.24
N ASP A 97 -19.36 15.15 6.60
CA ASP A 97 -19.31 15.85 5.31
C ASP A 97 -18.74 14.95 4.21
N GLN A 98 -19.57 14.60 3.22
CA GLN A 98 -19.17 13.71 2.13
C GLN A 98 -17.92 14.20 1.39
N GLY A 99 -17.83 15.50 1.08
CA GLY A 99 -16.74 16.06 0.29
C GLY A 99 -15.43 15.99 1.05
N LYS A 100 -15.44 16.34 2.34
CA LYS A 100 -14.25 16.27 3.20
C LYS A 100 -13.76 14.85 3.40
N VAL A 101 -14.66 13.89 3.68
CA VAL A 101 -14.26 12.49 3.87
C VAL A 101 -13.70 11.92 2.58
N ARG A 102 -14.41 12.11 1.46
CA ARG A 102 -13.95 11.61 0.16
C ARG A 102 -12.58 12.16 -0.20
N HIS A 103 -12.41 13.47 -0.06
CA HIS A 103 -11.11 14.10 -0.30
C HIS A 103 -10.03 13.53 0.62
N ALA A 104 -10.31 13.35 1.91
CA ALA A 104 -9.35 12.79 2.86
C ALA A 104 -8.90 11.36 2.49
N VAL A 105 -9.84 10.45 2.18
CA VAL A 105 -9.49 9.06 1.86
C VAL A 105 -8.88 8.89 0.47
N GLU A 106 -9.34 9.67 -0.53
CA GLU A 106 -8.79 9.68 -1.89
C GLU A 106 -7.36 10.27 -1.88
N MET A 107 -7.15 11.39 -1.19
CA MET A 107 -5.83 12.02 -1.10
C MET A 107 -4.86 11.25 -0.22
N ALA A 108 -5.31 10.58 0.85
CA ALA A 108 -4.43 9.69 1.62
C ALA A 108 -4.03 8.45 0.81
N GLY A 109 -4.89 8.00 -0.11
CA GLY A 109 -4.65 6.78 -0.89
C GLY A 109 -4.83 5.49 -0.09
N CYS A 110 -5.70 5.48 0.93
CA CYS A 110 -5.91 4.34 1.83
C CYS A 110 -7.00 3.35 1.37
N LEU A 111 -7.68 3.64 0.25
CA LEU A 111 -8.82 2.84 -0.21
C LEU A 111 -8.38 1.46 -0.73
N VAL A 112 -8.83 0.41 -0.06
CA VAL A 112 -8.84 -0.96 -0.59
C VAL A 112 -10.01 -1.08 -1.56
N GLN A 113 -9.75 -1.57 -2.77
CA GLN A 113 -10.77 -1.74 -3.81
C GLN A 113 -11.30 -3.17 -3.80
N TYR A 114 -12.60 -3.31 -4.03
CA TYR A 114 -13.31 -4.59 -4.12
C TYR A 114 -14.04 -4.68 -5.46
N LYS A 115 -14.58 -5.86 -5.76
CA LYS A 115 -15.48 -6.07 -6.90
C LYS A 115 -16.75 -5.19 -6.76
N ASN A 116 -17.49 -5.05 -7.85
CA ASN A 116 -18.79 -4.38 -7.88
C ASN A 116 -18.77 -2.94 -7.33
N TYR A 117 -17.72 -2.17 -7.66
CA TYR A 117 -17.54 -0.78 -7.22
C TYR A 117 -17.45 -0.59 -5.69
N GLY A 118 -17.20 -1.67 -4.95
CA GLY A 118 -16.93 -1.64 -3.53
C GLY A 118 -15.57 -1.03 -3.22
N SER A 119 -15.47 -0.22 -2.18
CA SER A 119 -14.19 0.27 -1.66
C SER A 119 -14.30 0.52 -0.17
N LEU A 120 -13.20 0.38 0.56
CA LEU A 120 -13.16 0.69 1.99
C LEU A 120 -11.77 1.15 2.41
N CYS A 121 -11.72 2.23 3.16
CA CYS A 121 -10.57 2.66 3.94
C CYS A 121 -10.95 2.60 5.41
N VAL A 122 -10.14 1.87 6.19
CA VAL A 122 -10.22 1.81 7.65
C VAL A 122 -8.99 2.51 8.20
N ALA A 123 -9.18 3.42 9.14
CA ALA A 123 -8.10 4.29 9.59
C ALA A 123 -8.25 4.80 11.02
N ILE A 124 -7.12 5.22 11.59
CA ILE A 124 -7.06 6.11 12.76
C ILE A 124 -6.43 7.45 12.35
N ALA A 125 -6.77 8.51 13.07
CA ALA A 125 -6.15 9.83 12.86
C ALA A 125 -4.77 9.92 13.52
N ASN A 126 -3.93 10.90 13.14
CA ASN A 126 -2.60 11.09 13.76
C ASN A 126 -2.64 11.77 15.15
N ASN A 127 -3.76 12.42 15.50
CA ASN A 127 -3.91 13.04 16.81
C ASN A 127 -4.71 12.10 17.72
N PRO A 128 -4.13 11.60 18.82
CA PRO A 128 -4.82 10.59 19.60
C PRO A 128 -5.91 11.24 20.48
N TRP A 129 -5.77 12.54 20.78
CA TRP A 129 -6.69 13.27 21.67
C TRP A 129 -7.99 13.66 20.94
N ALA A 130 -8.06 13.39 19.64
CA ALA A 130 -9.29 13.49 18.86
C ALA A 130 -10.30 12.36 19.14
N GLY A 131 -10.05 11.54 20.17
CA GLY A 131 -11.04 10.66 20.79
C GLY A 131 -10.88 9.16 20.51
N GLY A 132 -9.70 8.71 20.08
CA GLY A 132 -9.40 7.27 19.96
C GLY A 132 -10.37 6.50 19.06
N PHE A 133 -10.85 7.12 17.98
CA PHE A 133 -11.81 6.51 17.07
C PHE A 133 -11.14 5.77 15.92
N ILE A 134 -11.80 4.70 15.46
CA ILE A 134 -11.56 4.13 14.13
C ILE A 134 -12.55 4.77 13.16
N TYR A 135 -12.04 5.26 12.05
CA TYR A 135 -12.83 5.75 10.93
C TYR A 135 -12.92 4.68 9.86
N ALA A 136 -14.11 4.48 9.30
CA ALA A 136 -14.31 3.59 8.17
C ALA A 136 -15.13 4.34 7.11
N ALA A 137 -14.59 4.49 5.91
CA ALA A 137 -15.27 5.16 4.82
C ALA A 137 -15.09 4.42 3.50
N GLY A 138 -16.16 4.30 2.74
CA GLY A 138 -16.20 3.38 1.63
C GLY A 138 -17.39 3.56 0.71
N THR A 139 -17.45 2.70 -0.30
CA THR A 139 -18.54 2.67 -1.27
C THR A 139 -19.11 1.27 -1.38
N PHE A 140 -20.40 1.20 -1.68
CA PHE A 140 -21.08 -0.03 -2.07
C PHE A 140 -22.15 0.28 -3.11
N VAL A 141 -22.72 -0.77 -3.67
CA VAL A 141 -23.79 -0.69 -4.67
C VAL A 141 -25.02 -1.39 -4.13
N SER A 142 -26.18 -0.77 -4.31
CA SER A 142 -27.47 -1.34 -3.94
C SER A 142 -28.58 -0.74 -4.79
N SER A 143 -29.77 -1.34 -4.74
CA SER A 143 -31.00 -0.64 -5.12
C SER A 143 -31.29 0.52 -4.17
N THR A 144 -32.41 1.21 -4.36
CA THR A 144 -32.80 2.34 -3.49
C THR A 144 -32.80 1.92 -2.02
N LEU A 145 -32.07 2.66 -1.18
CA LEU A 145 -31.95 2.33 0.25
C LEU A 145 -33.32 2.37 0.95
N LEU A 146 -33.63 1.29 1.64
CA LEU A 146 -34.83 1.13 2.47
C LEU A 146 -34.51 1.52 3.92
N PRO A 147 -35.16 2.58 4.45
CA PRO A 147 -34.88 3.07 5.79
C PRO A 147 -35.61 2.29 6.86
N HIS A 148 -34.96 2.15 8.01
CA HIS A 148 -35.58 1.79 9.28
C HIS A 148 -36.48 2.92 9.75
N ARG A 149 -37.63 2.57 10.31
CA ARG A 149 -38.60 3.52 10.87
C ARG A 149 -38.42 3.57 12.38
N ILE A 150 -38.36 4.78 12.92
CA ILE A 150 -38.35 5.02 14.37
C ILE A 150 -39.55 4.30 15.00
N GLY A 151 -39.27 3.48 16.02
CA GLY A 151 -40.27 2.67 16.72
C GLY A 151 -40.34 1.20 16.26
N ASN A 152 -39.66 0.82 15.18
CA ASN A 152 -39.52 -0.60 14.83
C ASN A 152 -38.50 -1.28 15.76
N GLU A 153 -38.92 -2.36 16.42
CA GLU A 153 -38.11 -3.17 17.35
C GLU A 153 -37.07 -4.04 16.62
N PHE A 154 -37.32 -4.36 15.35
CA PHE A 154 -36.43 -5.14 14.49
C PHE A 154 -35.75 -4.25 13.45
N LEU A 155 -34.45 -4.49 13.25
CA LEU A 155 -33.59 -3.69 12.37
C LEU A 155 -33.37 -4.33 10.98
N ASP A 156 -33.82 -5.58 10.81
CA ASP A 156 -33.63 -6.40 9.62
C ASP A 156 -34.46 -5.93 8.41
N GLY A 157 -35.59 -5.25 8.62
CA GLY A 157 -36.41 -4.67 7.55
C GLY A 157 -35.76 -3.52 6.77
N ALA A 158 -34.57 -3.08 7.17
CA ALA A 158 -33.82 -1.99 6.55
C ALA A 158 -32.47 -2.45 5.99
N HIS A 159 -31.93 -1.63 5.10
CA HIS A 159 -30.50 -1.74 4.80
C HIS A 159 -29.73 -1.37 6.07
N ARG A 160 -28.71 -2.15 6.41
CA ARG A 160 -27.95 -1.95 7.66
C ARG A 160 -26.49 -2.26 7.44
N LEU A 161 -25.64 -1.64 8.23
CA LEU A 161 -24.26 -2.05 8.35
C LEU A 161 -24.12 -3.03 9.50
N ARG A 162 -23.29 -4.05 9.33
CA ARG A 162 -22.73 -4.81 10.44
C ARG A 162 -21.24 -4.51 10.51
N VAL A 163 -20.76 -4.15 11.70
CA VAL A 163 -19.37 -3.77 11.93
C VAL A 163 -18.82 -4.63 13.05
N VAL A 164 -17.75 -5.35 12.76
CA VAL A 164 -17.03 -6.16 13.73
C VAL A 164 -15.61 -5.62 13.84
N VAL A 165 -15.19 -5.30 15.07
CA VAL A 165 -13.84 -4.84 15.35
C VAL A 165 -13.22 -5.76 16.40
N SER A 166 -12.09 -6.37 16.07
CA SER A 166 -11.32 -7.20 16.99
C SER A 166 -9.96 -6.55 17.28
N LEU A 167 -9.65 -6.36 18.56
CA LEU A 167 -8.35 -5.87 19.01
C LEU A 167 -8.10 -6.29 20.46
N ARG A 168 -6.86 -6.62 20.80
CA ARG A 168 -6.43 -6.94 22.18
C ARG A 168 -7.26 -8.05 22.86
N GLY A 169 -7.78 -8.99 22.08
CA GLY A 169 -8.64 -10.08 22.58
C GLY A 169 -10.10 -9.70 22.83
N GLU A 170 -10.48 -8.44 22.59
CA GLU A 170 -11.86 -7.97 22.64
C GLU A 170 -12.46 -7.92 21.22
N THR A 171 -13.75 -8.25 21.12
CA THR A 171 -14.52 -8.10 19.88
C THR A 171 -15.73 -7.23 20.12
N TYR A 172 -15.80 -6.13 19.41
CA TYR A 172 -16.93 -5.22 19.40
C TYR A 172 -17.79 -5.52 18.18
N ARG A 173 -19.11 -5.64 18.38
CA ARG A 173 -20.08 -5.90 17.31
C ARG A 173 -21.18 -4.86 17.35
N TRP A 174 -21.39 -4.23 16.20
CA TRP A 174 -22.47 -3.27 16.03
C TRP A 174 -23.29 -3.57 14.79
N VAL A 175 -24.59 -3.31 14.89
CA VAL A 175 -25.48 -3.21 13.74
C VAL A 175 -25.99 -1.77 13.65
N ALA A 176 -25.97 -1.19 12.45
CA ALA A 176 -26.37 0.20 12.24
C ALA A 176 -27.38 0.28 11.08
N PRO A 177 -28.69 0.36 11.35
CA PRO A 177 -29.71 0.53 10.33
C PRO A 177 -29.59 1.88 9.62
N PHE A 178 -29.97 1.89 8.35
CA PHE A 178 -30.12 3.11 7.58
C PHE A 178 -31.35 3.88 8.05
N GLU A 179 -31.16 5.12 8.49
CA GLU A 179 -32.23 6.00 8.93
C GLU A 179 -32.25 7.29 8.10
N VAL A 180 -33.45 7.76 7.76
CA VAL A 180 -33.61 9.05 7.08
C VAL A 180 -34.03 10.10 8.12
N PRO A 181 -33.31 11.23 8.27
CA PRO A 181 -33.78 12.31 9.12
C PRO A 181 -35.12 12.83 8.60
N SER A 182 -36.13 12.89 9.48
CA SER A 182 -37.57 13.07 9.16
C SER A 182 -37.99 14.36 8.45
N ARG A 183 -37.07 15.12 7.84
CA ARG A 183 -37.35 16.42 7.17
C ARG A 183 -36.90 16.56 5.72
N ASP A 184 -36.14 15.61 5.16
CA ASP A 184 -35.68 15.68 3.77
C ASP A 184 -36.46 14.74 2.84
N GLU A 185 -37.75 15.02 2.68
CA GLU A 185 -38.61 14.39 1.65
C GLU A 185 -38.40 15.00 0.25
N ARG A 186 -37.39 15.86 0.03
CA ARG A 186 -37.05 16.34 -1.32
C ARG A 186 -36.24 15.31 -2.09
N ARG A 187 -36.84 14.13 -2.27
CA ARG A 187 -36.41 13.15 -3.28
C ARG A 187 -36.70 13.73 -4.66
N ARG A 188 -35.75 13.57 -5.58
CA ARG A 188 -35.93 13.20 -7.02
C ARG A 188 -34.93 13.78 -8.03
N ALA A 189 -33.81 14.38 -7.61
CA ALA A 189 -32.69 14.61 -8.56
C ALA A 189 -31.29 14.48 -7.95
N SER A 190 -31.10 14.85 -6.67
CA SER A 190 -29.76 15.01 -6.08
C SER A 190 -29.24 13.78 -5.30
N GLY A 191 -30.03 12.71 -5.17
CA GLY A 191 -29.68 11.52 -4.38
C GLY A 191 -30.39 11.42 -3.03
N MET A 192 -30.01 10.42 -2.23
CA MET A 192 -30.54 10.16 -0.89
C MET A 192 -29.42 10.31 0.13
N ARG A 193 -29.70 10.97 1.26
CA ARG A 193 -28.80 11.07 2.40
C ARG A 193 -29.49 10.55 3.65
N GLY A 194 -28.75 9.84 4.49
CA GLY A 194 -29.23 9.45 5.81
C GLY A 194 -28.09 9.09 6.74
N ARG A 195 -28.44 8.45 7.84
CA ARG A 195 -27.54 8.11 8.93
C ARG A 195 -27.47 6.59 9.11
N PHE A 196 -26.36 6.17 9.67
CA PHE A 196 -26.20 4.86 10.28
C PHE A 196 -26.04 5.07 11.78
N THR A 197 -27.07 4.70 12.52
CA THR A 197 -27.13 4.83 13.98
C THR A 197 -26.82 3.46 14.57
N GLY A 198 -25.72 3.31 15.30
CA GLY A 198 -25.24 1.99 15.74
C GLY A 198 -25.89 1.50 17.02
N TYR A 199 -26.21 0.22 17.08
CA TYR A 199 -26.65 -0.55 18.24
C TYR A 199 -25.63 -1.67 18.49
N VAL A 200 -25.47 -2.11 19.74
CA VAL A 200 -24.70 -3.33 20.02
C VAL A 200 -25.45 -4.51 19.40
N GLU A 201 -24.76 -5.38 18.65
CA GLU A 201 -25.41 -6.51 17.98
C GLU A 201 -25.93 -7.53 19.02
N LEU A 202 -27.21 -7.89 18.90
CA LEU A 202 -27.89 -8.88 19.74
C LEU A 202 -28.17 -10.17 18.97
N ASP A 203 -28.01 -11.32 19.63
CA ASP A 203 -28.18 -12.65 19.01
C ASP A 203 -29.63 -12.94 18.58
N ASP A 204 -30.62 -12.49 19.36
CA ASP A 204 -32.05 -12.64 19.08
C ASP A 204 -32.60 -11.56 18.14
N ARG A 205 -31.79 -10.51 17.87
CA ARG A 205 -32.09 -9.36 17.01
C ARG A 205 -33.33 -8.56 17.44
N ASP A 206 -33.73 -8.67 18.70
CA ASP A 206 -34.81 -7.87 19.29
C ASP A 206 -34.21 -6.65 19.99
N TYR A 207 -34.44 -5.45 19.45
CA TYR A 207 -33.88 -4.21 19.98
C TYR A 207 -34.92 -3.43 20.80
N THR A 208 -35.93 -4.11 21.34
CA THR A 208 -36.97 -3.49 22.18
C THR A 208 -36.37 -2.83 23.42
N GLY A 209 -36.49 -1.51 23.52
CA GLY A 209 -35.96 -0.73 24.64
C GLY A 209 -34.46 -0.44 24.58
N GLU A 210 -33.76 -0.95 23.56
CA GLU A 210 -32.34 -0.71 23.37
C GLU A 210 -32.06 0.70 22.88
N MET A 211 -30.99 1.30 23.39
CA MET A 211 -30.54 2.63 22.99
C MET A 211 -29.37 2.55 22.03
N PRO A 212 -29.30 3.45 21.03
CA PRO A 212 -28.16 3.51 20.15
C PRO A 212 -26.89 3.95 20.89
N VAL A 213 -25.76 3.40 20.48
CA VAL A 213 -24.43 3.75 20.97
C VAL A 213 -24.11 5.18 20.57
N LYS A 214 -24.20 6.11 21.53
CA LYS A 214 -24.10 7.57 21.31
C LYS A 214 -22.92 8.00 20.42
N GLU A 215 -21.75 7.39 20.60
CA GLU A 215 -20.53 7.78 19.88
C GLU A 215 -20.36 7.07 18.52
N PHE A 216 -21.05 5.95 18.30
CA PHE A 216 -21.15 5.31 17.00
C PHE A 216 -22.00 6.20 16.11
N ARG A 217 -21.37 6.82 15.12
CA ARG A 217 -22.07 7.68 14.18
C ARG A 217 -21.63 7.36 12.77
N GLY A 218 -22.60 7.20 11.88
CA GLY A 218 -22.35 7.03 10.47
C GLY A 218 -23.28 7.86 9.59
N TRP A 219 -22.83 8.11 8.38
CA TRP A 219 -23.56 8.80 7.33
C TRP A 219 -23.47 8.03 6.03
N VAL A 220 -24.52 8.13 5.21
CA VAL A 220 -24.56 7.56 3.87
C VAL A 220 -25.18 8.53 2.88
N TRP A 221 -24.62 8.52 1.68
CA TRP A 221 -25.04 9.30 0.53
C TRP A 221 -25.15 8.38 -0.68
N GLN A 222 -26.38 8.10 -1.12
CA GLN A 222 -26.66 7.34 -2.32
C GLN A 222 -26.92 8.28 -3.50
N SER A 223 -26.29 7.99 -4.64
CA SER A 223 -26.51 8.70 -5.90
C SER A 223 -27.98 8.68 -6.30
N GLY A 224 -28.47 9.79 -6.86
CA GLY A 224 -29.80 9.84 -7.48
C GLY A 224 -29.87 9.11 -8.82
N ARG A 225 -28.71 8.88 -9.45
CA ARG A 225 -28.56 8.24 -10.75
C ARG A 225 -28.19 6.78 -10.63
N CYS A 226 -28.68 5.97 -11.56
CA CYS A 226 -28.29 4.57 -11.70
C CYS A 226 -26.85 4.47 -12.19
N LEU A 227 -26.18 3.36 -11.87
CA LEU A 227 -24.84 3.05 -12.40
C LEU A 227 -24.88 2.86 -13.92
N ASP A 228 -25.91 2.17 -14.40
CA ASP A 228 -26.21 2.00 -15.81
C ASP A 228 -27.30 3.00 -16.22
N ALA A 229 -26.91 4.00 -17.00
CA ALA A 229 -27.80 5.04 -17.49
C ALA A 229 -28.93 4.51 -18.39
N THR A 230 -28.79 3.31 -18.97
CA THR A 230 -29.85 2.68 -19.77
C THR A 230 -30.97 2.11 -18.90
N ARG A 231 -30.71 1.91 -17.61
CA ARG A 231 -31.65 1.38 -16.61
C ARG A 231 -32.21 2.48 -15.70
N GLU A 232 -32.12 3.75 -16.09
CA GLU A 232 -32.57 4.88 -15.27
C GLU A 232 -34.08 4.85 -14.96
N SER A 233 -34.89 4.23 -15.83
CA SER A 233 -36.32 4.03 -15.62
C SER A 233 -36.67 2.80 -14.78
N ASP A 234 -35.70 1.97 -14.41
CA ASP A 234 -35.89 0.78 -13.57
C ASP A 234 -35.94 1.19 -12.09
N GLU A 235 -37.04 0.87 -11.39
CA GLU A 235 -37.21 1.23 -9.97
C GLU A 235 -36.15 0.59 -9.07
N ASN A 236 -35.62 -0.57 -9.49
CA ASN A 236 -34.61 -1.35 -8.76
C ASN A 236 -33.21 -1.21 -9.37
N CYS A 237 -32.97 -0.17 -10.17
CA CYS A 237 -31.64 0.06 -10.70
C CYS A 237 -30.59 0.17 -9.58
N GLU A 238 -29.39 -0.30 -9.86
CA GLU A 238 -28.26 -0.22 -8.94
C GLU A 238 -27.70 1.20 -8.88
N LYS A 239 -27.48 1.70 -7.66
CA LYS A 239 -27.00 3.04 -7.37
C LYS A 239 -25.78 2.95 -6.47
N LYS A 240 -24.79 3.80 -6.74
CA LYS A 240 -23.60 3.91 -5.89
C LYS A 240 -23.94 4.66 -4.60
N SER A 241 -23.54 4.08 -3.48
CA SER A 241 -23.57 4.68 -2.16
C SER A 241 -22.15 4.94 -1.67
N PHE A 242 -21.95 6.08 -1.01
CA PHE A 242 -20.76 6.37 -0.22
C PHE A 242 -21.17 6.46 1.24
N PHE A 243 -20.38 5.88 2.14
CA PHE A 243 -20.63 5.94 3.57
C PHE A 243 -19.37 6.30 4.34
N SER A 244 -19.57 6.80 5.55
CA SER A 244 -18.51 7.21 6.47
C SER A 244 -18.95 6.95 7.90
N LEU A 245 -18.11 6.29 8.68
CA LEU A 245 -18.36 5.85 10.06
C LEU A 245 -17.27 6.38 10.98
N ARG A 246 -17.68 6.68 12.21
CA ARG A 246 -16.81 6.90 13.35
C ARG A 246 -17.18 5.89 14.42
N LEU A 247 -16.26 4.96 14.66
CA LEU A 247 -16.45 3.79 15.54
C LEU A 247 -15.80 4.07 16.91
N PRO A 248 -16.58 4.03 18.01
CA PRO A 248 -16.04 4.19 19.35
C PRO A 248 -15.36 2.90 19.80
N ILE A 249 -14.06 2.97 20.09
CA ILE A 249 -13.30 1.85 20.66
C ILE A 249 -12.93 2.22 22.09
N GLU A 250 -13.50 1.52 23.07
CA GLU A 250 -13.29 1.81 24.48
C GLU A 250 -11.83 1.61 24.88
N ALA A 251 -11.20 0.50 24.47
CA ALA A 251 -9.79 0.24 24.74
C ALA A 251 -8.82 1.32 24.22
N LEU A 252 -9.16 2.03 23.13
CA LEU A 252 -8.36 3.15 22.63
C LEU A 252 -8.64 4.44 23.41
N ARG A 253 -9.89 4.66 23.80
CA ARG A 253 -10.30 5.84 24.57
C ARG A 253 -9.75 5.80 25.98
N ASP A 254 -9.80 4.64 26.63
CA ASP A 254 -9.31 4.44 27.99
C ASP A 254 -7.79 4.65 28.08
N ALA A 255 -7.05 4.24 27.04
CA ALA A 255 -5.61 4.48 26.93
C ALA A 255 -5.26 5.99 26.95
N LEU A 256 -6.15 6.88 26.50
CA LEU A 256 -5.92 8.33 26.53
C LEU A 256 -6.03 8.94 27.93
N PHE A 257 -6.72 8.26 28.85
CA PHE A 257 -6.93 8.72 30.22
C PHE A 257 -5.91 8.14 31.21
N GLN A 258 -4.96 7.32 30.74
CA GLN A 258 -3.87 6.82 31.57
C GLN A 258 -2.87 7.94 31.91
N PRO A 259 -2.16 7.86 33.06
CA PRO A 259 -1.22 8.90 33.48
C PRO A 259 -0.02 9.07 32.54
N GLU A 260 0.38 7.98 31.87
CA GLU A 260 1.45 7.99 30.89
C GLU A 260 0.94 8.52 29.55
N LYS A 261 1.80 9.23 28.81
CA LYS A 261 1.43 9.69 27.46
C LYS A 261 1.18 8.46 26.60
N PRO A 262 -0.02 8.31 25.99
CA PRO A 262 -0.30 7.16 25.15
C PRO A 262 0.66 7.14 23.96
N GLN A 263 1.26 5.98 23.71
CA GLN A 263 2.03 5.76 22.49
C GLN A 263 1.08 5.77 21.30
N TRP A 264 1.36 6.64 20.32
CA TRP A 264 0.55 6.77 19.13
C TRP A 264 1.39 6.77 17.85
N PRO A 265 1.02 6.01 16.79
CA PRO A 265 -0.09 5.05 16.74
C PRO A 265 0.04 3.97 17.82
N PRO A 266 -1.04 3.25 18.15
CA PRO A 266 -0.92 2.06 19.00
C PRO A 266 0.16 1.13 18.44
N PRO A 267 1.10 0.64 19.27
CA PRO A 267 2.19 -0.21 18.79
C PRO A 267 1.68 -1.53 18.21
N ASP A 268 0.44 -1.91 18.49
CA ASP A 268 -0.29 -3.10 18.05
C ASP A 268 -1.34 -2.81 16.95
N LEU A 269 -1.31 -1.65 16.31
CA LEU A 269 -2.30 -1.24 15.30
C LEU A 269 -2.48 -2.27 14.16
N ASP A 270 -1.42 -2.97 13.78
CA ASP A 270 -1.42 -4.00 12.74
C ASP A 270 -2.10 -5.31 13.16
N GLN A 271 -2.47 -5.45 14.44
CA GLN A 271 -3.23 -6.58 14.96
C GLN A 271 -4.73 -6.28 15.03
N PHE A 272 -5.14 -5.04 14.73
CA PHE A 272 -6.55 -4.67 14.76
C PHE A 272 -7.22 -5.16 13.49
N GLU A 273 -8.35 -5.83 13.63
CA GLU A 273 -9.12 -6.36 12.52
C GLU A 273 -10.47 -5.68 12.48
N VAL A 274 -10.83 -5.13 11.31
CA VAL A 274 -12.10 -4.45 11.10
C VAL A 274 -12.80 -5.06 9.91
N GLN A 275 -14.02 -5.56 10.15
CA GLN A 275 -14.93 -6.02 9.13
C GLN A 275 -16.13 -5.08 9.05
N VAL A 276 -16.48 -4.67 7.83
CA VAL A 276 -17.69 -3.91 7.55
C VAL A 276 -18.48 -4.64 6.47
N GLU A 277 -19.71 -4.97 6.79
CA GLU A 277 -20.67 -5.56 5.88
C GLU A 277 -21.86 -4.64 5.67
N VAL A 278 -22.36 -4.59 4.44
CA VAL A 278 -23.61 -3.94 4.09
C VAL A 278 -24.65 -5.03 3.86
N LEU A 279 -25.66 -5.09 4.72
CA LEU A 279 -26.71 -6.09 4.65
C LEU A 279 -27.97 -5.51 3.98
N PRO A 280 -28.62 -6.28 3.10
CA PRO A 280 -29.92 -5.90 2.54
C PRO A 280 -31.03 -6.09 3.59
N PRO A 281 -32.23 -5.56 3.33
CA PRO A 281 -33.42 -5.91 4.09
C PRO A 281 -33.66 -7.43 4.08
N GLY A 282 -34.01 -7.99 5.23
CA GLY A 282 -34.14 -9.43 5.47
C GLY A 282 -32.80 -10.15 5.66
N ASP A 283 -32.79 -11.44 5.33
CA ASP A 283 -31.65 -12.36 5.50
C ASP A 283 -30.90 -12.67 4.20
N GLY A 284 -30.97 -11.77 3.21
CA GLY A 284 -30.22 -11.89 1.97
C GLY A 284 -28.69 -11.80 2.19
N PRO A 285 -27.89 -12.20 1.18
CA PRO A 285 -26.43 -12.09 1.26
C PRO A 285 -25.99 -10.62 1.36
N ALA A 286 -24.83 -10.39 1.98
CA ALA A 286 -24.25 -9.05 2.09
C ALA A 286 -24.04 -8.45 0.69
N LEU A 287 -24.46 -7.19 0.52
CA LEU A 287 -24.25 -6.39 -0.69
C LEU A 287 -22.78 -5.98 -0.84
N PHE A 288 -22.09 -5.88 0.29
CA PHE A 288 -20.67 -5.62 0.40
C PHE A 288 -20.16 -6.29 1.67
N ASP A 289 -19.00 -6.94 1.59
CA ASP A 289 -18.27 -7.49 2.73
C ASP A 289 -16.78 -7.19 2.54
N SER A 290 -16.18 -6.50 3.51
CA SER A 290 -14.77 -6.17 3.47
C SER A 290 -13.84 -7.37 3.65
N ASN A 291 -14.36 -8.53 4.05
CA ASN A 291 -13.58 -9.78 4.10
C ASN A 291 -13.78 -10.65 2.86
N ALA A 292 -14.55 -10.19 1.87
CA ALA A 292 -14.72 -10.91 0.62
C ALA A 292 -13.40 -10.98 -0.19
N ASP A 293 -13.25 -12.06 -0.96
CA ASP A 293 -12.08 -12.27 -1.81
C ASP A 293 -11.94 -11.22 -2.92
N GLY A 294 -10.69 -11.01 -3.35
CA GLY A 294 -10.37 -10.09 -4.45
C GLY A 294 -10.21 -8.64 -4.02
N ALA A 295 -9.94 -8.39 -2.74
CA ALA A 295 -9.47 -7.11 -2.22
C ALA A 295 -8.14 -6.72 -2.88
N VAL A 296 -8.08 -5.52 -3.46
CA VAL A 296 -6.85 -4.94 -4.01
C VAL A 296 -6.34 -3.89 -3.03
N PRO A 297 -5.15 -4.09 -2.42
CA PRO A 297 -4.64 -3.18 -1.41
C PRO A 297 -4.18 -1.85 -2.03
N PRO A 298 -4.15 -0.76 -1.26
CA PRO A 298 -3.42 0.44 -1.65
C PRO A 298 -1.92 0.16 -1.75
N PHE A 299 -1.19 1.11 -2.33
CA PHE A 299 0.27 1.03 -2.44
C PHE A 299 0.94 0.81 -1.07
N SER A 300 1.88 -0.12 -1.03
CA SER A 300 2.70 -0.44 0.15
C SER A 300 4.19 -0.32 -0.17
N LEU A 301 5.05 -0.22 0.85
CA LEU A 301 6.50 -0.19 0.63
C LEU A 301 7.01 -1.48 -0.04
N ASN A 302 6.37 -2.63 0.21
CA ASN A 302 6.75 -3.90 -0.41
C ASN A 302 6.59 -3.89 -1.93
N ASP A 303 5.73 -3.04 -2.49
CA ASP A 303 5.55 -2.90 -3.93
C ASP A 303 6.81 -2.33 -4.62
N LEU A 304 7.68 -1.63 -3.87
CA LEU A 304 8.96 -1.12 -4.37
C LEU A 304 9.94 -2.22 -4.71
N THR A 305 9.79 -3.41 -4.14
CA THR A 305 10.62 -4.60 -4.42
C THR A 305 10.64 -4.95 -5.90
N SER A 306 9.54 -4.68 -6.62
CA SER A 306 9.42 -4.92 -8.07
C SER A 306 10.29 -4.01 -8.93
N LEU A 307 10.83 -2.93 -8.35
CA LEU A 307 11.70 -1.97 -9.03
C LEU A 307 13.19 -2.26 -8.81
N LEU A 308 13.53 -3.17 -7.90
CA LEU A 308 14.90 -3.53 -7.54
C LEU A 308 15.37 -4.71 -8.37
N LEU A 309 16.61 -4.63 -8.89
CA LEU A 309 17.28 -5.74 -9.58
C LEU A 309 17.88 -6.73 -8.57
N PRO A 310 18.17 -7.99 -8.98
CA PRO A 310 18.86 -8.96 -8.13
C PRO A 310 20.15 -8.38 -7.52
N GLY A 311 20.34 -8.55 -6.21
CA GLY A 311 21.48 -8.01 -5.46
C GLY A 311 21.32 -6.56 -4.99
N GLU A 312 20.35 -5.80 -5.51
CA GLU A 312 20.05 -4.44 -5.03
C GLU A 312 19.30 -4.47 -3.71
N THR A 313 19.61 -3.52 -2.83
CA THR A 313 18.93 -3.36 -1.55
C THR A 313 18.48 -1.91 -1.35
N LEU A 314 17.27 -1.76 -0.82
CA LEU A 314 16.68 -0.49 -0.46
C LEU A 314 16.44 -0.47 1.05
N THR A 315 17.07 0.46 1.75
CA THR A 315 16.81 0.70 3.18
C THR A 315 16.13 2.05 3.35
N ILE A 316 15.02 2.08 4.07
CA ILE A 316 14.31 3.31 4.43
C ILE A 316 14.42 3.53 5.93
N GLN A 317 14.94 4.70 6.32
CA GLN A 317 15.14 5.09 7.70
C GLN A 317 14.29 6.30 8.06
N LYS A 318 13.62 6.27 9.21
CA LYS A 318 13.00 7.47 9.78
C LYS A 318 14.07 8.28 10.49
N THR A 319 14.20 9.57 10.17
CA THR A 319 15.23 10.47 10.70
C THR A 319 14.69 11.55 11.64
N ASP A 320 13.53 11.31 12.25
CA ASP A 320 12.94 12.18 13.29
C ASP A 320 13.80 12.16 14.58
N ARG A 321 13.67 13.24 15.38
CA ARG A 321 14.30 13.54 16.68
C ARG A 321 14.82 12.31 17.43
N GLY A 322 16.06 11.93 17.14
CA GLY A 322 16.73 10.80 17.78
C GLY A 322 17.66 10.07 16.84
N GLU A 323 17.98 8.83 17.19
CA GLU A 323 18.75 7.94 16.32
C GLU A 323 17.91 7.45 15.14
N PRO A 324 18.48 7.39 13.93
CA PRO A 324 17.77 6.92 12.75
C PRO A 324 17.28 5.48 12.96
N THR A 325 15.97 5.29 12.80
CA THR A 325 15.34 3.97 12.97
C THR A 325 15.08 3.34 11.60
N ASN A 326 15.61 2.13 11.37
CA ASN A 326 15.32 1.36 10.17
C ASN A 326 13.82 1.00 10.15
N LEU A 327 13.09 1.48 9.13
CA LEU A 327 11.67 1.16 8.95
C LEU A 327 11.48 -0.11 8.13
N VAL A 328 12.20 -0.22 7.02
CA VAL A 328 12.12 -1.37 6.12
C VAL A 328 13.43 -1.53 5.37
N GLN A 329 13.76 -2.79 5.08
CA GLN A 329 14.83 -3.18 4.18
C GLN A 329 14.22 -4.12 3.12
N LEU A 330 14.34 -3.74 1.85
CA LEU A 330 13.84 -4.49 0.71
C LEU A 330 15.02 -4.98 -0.13
N HIS A 331 14.85 -6.13 -0.75
CA HIS A 331 15.85 -6.79 -1.58
C HIS A 331 15.25 -7.08 -2.94
N GLY A 332 15.98 -6.80 -4.02
CA GLY A 332 15.57 -7.24 -5.34
C GLY A 332 15.45 -8.75 -5.39
N LYS A 333 14.41 -9.23 -6.09
CA LYS A 333 14.16 -10.67 -6.20
C LYS A 333 15.24 -11.30 -7.06
N ASP A 334 15.88 -12.35 -6.55
CA ASP A 334 16.82 -13.13 -7.33
C ASP A 334 16.09 -13.79 -8.50
N GLU A 335 16.44 -13.42 -9.72
CA GLU A 335 16.12 -14.24 -10.88
C GLU A 335 17.07 -15.43 -10.87
N VAL A 336 16.53 -16.63 -11.08
CA VAL A 336 17.33 -17.84 -11.32
C VAL A 336 17.98 -17.70 -12.70
N LEU A 337 19.05 -16.90 -12.77
CA LEU A 337 19.91 -16.81 -13.92
C LEU A 337 20.80 -18.08 -13.96
N GLU A 338 21.03 -18.61 -15.15
CA GLU A 338 22.02 -19.67 -15.37
C GLU A 338 23.36 -19.24 -14.75
N GLU A 339 23.88 -20.03 -13.81
CA GLU A 339 25.13 -19.72 -13.12
C GLU A 339 26.27 -19.63 -14.16
N PRO A 340 26.92 -18.47 -14.32
CA PRO A 340 28.04 -18.35 -15.23
C PRO A 340 29.21 -19.21 -14.74
N SER A 341 29.98 -19.76 -15.68
CA SER A 341 31.16 -20.58 -15.36
C SER A 341 32.07 -19.87 -14.34
N PRO A 342 32.47 -20.53 -13.24
CA PRO A 342 33.24 -19.91 -12.16
C PRO A 342 34.62 -19.40 -12.62
N LEU A 343 35.15 -19.96 -13.72
CA LEU A 343 36.39 -19.49 -14.34
C LEU A 343 36.19 -18.14 -15.04
N LEU A 344 35.07 -17.95 -15.76
CA LEU A 344 34.73 -16.68 -16.40
C LEU A 344 34.52 -15.60 -15.33
N THR A 345 33.82 -15.91 -14.25
CA THR A 345 33.58 -14.97 -13.13
C THR A 345 34.89 -14.52 -12.48
N ARG A 346 35.85 -15.43 -12.28
CA ARG A 346 37.19 -15.08 -11.76
C ARG A 346 37.98 -14.21 -12.72
N LEU A 347 37.86 -14.44 -14.03
CA LEU A 347 38.53 -13.65 -15.07
C LEU A 347 37.96 -12.23 -15.14
N ILE A 348 36.64 -12.10 -15.15
CA ILE A 348 35.94 -10.80 -15.18
C ILE A 348 36.28 -9.96 -13.94
N ARG A 349 36.34 -10.57 -12.75
CA ARG A 349 36.73 -9.85 -11.52
C ARG A 349 38.16 -9.31 -11.56
N LYS A 350 39.09 -10.01 -12.24
CA LYS A 350 40.49 -9.59 -12.34
C LYS A 350 40.77 -8.59 -13.47
N LEU A 351 39.79 -8.29 -14.34
CA LEU A 351 39.94 -7.25 -15.35
C LEU A 351 40.02 -5.88 -14.65
N PRO A 352 41.13 -5.14 -14.80
CA PRO A 352 41.28 -3.83 -14.18
C PRO A 352 40.38 -2.83 -14.91
N VAL A 353 39.51 -2.19 -14.14
CA VAL A 353 38.54 -1.20 -14.59
C VAL A 353 38.60 -0.04 -13.60
N GLU A 354 38.71 1.19 -14.09
CA GLU A 354 39.04 2.36 -13.26
C GLU A 354 38.01 2.69 -12.17
N ARG A 355 36.74 2.27 -12.33
CA ARG A 355 35.63 2.64 -11.42
C ARG A 355 34.96 1.48 -10.69
N TYR A 356 35.47 0.26 -10.81
CA TYR A 356 34.79 -0.95 -10.31
C TYR A 356 35.01 -1.24 -8.81
N ASP A 357 35.92 -0.53 -8.14
CA ASP A 357 36.41 -0.94 -6.81
C ASP A 357 35.54 -0.46 -5.62
N ALA A 358 34.44 0.26 -5.85
CA ALA A 358 33.52 0.68 -4.79
C ALA A 358 32.06 0.29 -5.10
N PRO A 359 31.31 -0.29 -4.14
CA PRO A 359 29.88 -0.55 -4.29
C PRO A 359 29.12 0.75 -4.55
N VAL A 360 28.05 0.69 -5.34
CA VAL A 360 27.30 1.89 -5.73
C VAL A 360 26.30 2.20 -4.62
N GLU A 361 26.62 3.20 -3.81
CA GLU A 361 25.73 3.70 -2.77
C GLU A 361 25.09 5.01 -3.22
N LEU A 362 23.75 5.06 -3.24
CA LEU A 362 22.99 6.28 -3.48
C LEU A 362 22.09 6.57 -2.28
N ALA A 363 21.96 7.85 -1.96
CA ALA A 363 21.05 8.30 -0.91
C ALA A 363 20.13 9.40 -1.42
N ASP A 364 18.93 9.48 -0.83
CA ASP A 364 17.98 10.57 -1.03
C ASP A 364 17.17 10.83 0.26
N GLU A 365 16.42 11.92 0.29
CA GLU A 365 15.54 12.29 1.40
C GLU A 365 14.13 12.60 0.91
N VAL A 366 13.15 12.08 1.63
CA VAL A 366 11.73 12.40 1.46
C VAL A 366 11.21 13.04 2.74
N VAL A 367 10.81 14.30 2.62
CA VAL A 367 10.19 15.05 3.72
C VAL A 367 8.67 14.96 3.58
N THR A 368 8.02 14.54 4.65
CA THR A 368 6.56 14.51 4.76
C THR A 368 6.11 15.43 5.90
N PRO A 369 4.82 15.80 5.96
CA PRO A 369 4.29 16.53 7.12
C PRO A 369 4.52 15.82 8.46
N MET A 370 4.68 14.49 8.45
CA MET A 370 4.81 13.63 9.64
C MET A 370 6.26 13.24 9.97
N GLY A 371 7.25 13.71 9.21
CA GLY A 371 8.66 13.44 9.45
C GLY A 371 9.49 13.31 8.17
N SER A 372 10.81 13.26 8.35
CA SER A 372 11.80 13.01 7.29
C SER A 372 12.17 11.54 7.23
N TYR A 373 12.41 11.07 6.01
CA TYR A 373 12.83 9.70 5.72
C TYR A 373 14.05 9.71 4.82
N ARG A 374 15.12 9.04 5.24
CA ARG A 374 16.31 8.81 4.45
C ARG A 374 16.19 7.50 3.70
N ILE A 375 16.47 7.55 2.40
CA ILE A 375 16.40 6.40 1.51
C ILE A 375 17.82 6.07 1.08
N LEU A 376 18.24 4.82 1.32
CA LEU A 376 19.57 4.32 1.02
C LEU A 376 19.46 3.17 0.03
N PHE A 377 20.18 3.28 -1.09
CA PHE A 377 20.29 2.27 -2.13
C PHE A 377 21.69 1.71 -2.11
N HIS A 378 21.80 0.38 -2.12
CA HIS A 378 23.08 -0.32 -2.29
C HIS A 378 22.95 -1.30 -3.44
N GLY A 379 23.95 -1.30 -4.33
CA GLY A 379 24.03 -2.15 -5.51
C GLY A 379 25.42 -2.70 -5.76
#